data_AF-A0A7C2TAG0-F1
#
_entry.id   AF-A0A7C2TAG0-F1
#
_cell.length_a   1.000
_cell.length_b   1.000
_cell.length_c   1.000
_cell.angle_alpha   90.00
_cell.angle_beta   90.00
_cell.angle_gamma   90.00
#
_symmetry.space_group_name_H-M   'P 1'
#
loop_
_entity.id
_entity.type
_entity.pdbx_description
1 polymer ?
#
loop_
_entity_poly.entity_id
_entity_poly.type
_entity_poly.pdbx_seq_one_letter_code
_entity_poly.pdbx_strand_id
1 'polypeptide(L)'
;MKQYKQRYFIVKLFNNISKEDLIGSVEDTFKNLHGIISFSFSKLKLIYFDEKNNVAVFRCNNEFSDHFRTSILFLRKANVIIQAKIELTSGTLKKIKRKLNMIEKVKSGNN
;
A
#
# COMPACT_ATOMS: atom_id res chain seq x y z
N MET A 1 -27.13 1.48 -9.24
CA MET A 1 -26.05 1.95 -8.34
C MET A 1 -24.72 1.89 -9.06
N LYS A 2 -23.94 2.97 -9.10
CA LYS A 2 -22.59 2.99 -9.69
C LYS A 2 -21.64 2.25 -8.75
N GLN A 3 -21.06 1.13 -9.17
CA GLN A 3 -20.16 0.33 -8.33
C GLN A 3 -18.84 1.09 -8.14
N TYR A 4 -18.43 1.31 -6.88
CA TYR A 4 -17.15 1.92 -6.56
C TYR A 4 -16.01 1.09 -7.13
N LYS A 5 -15.26 1.65 -8.08
CA LYS A 5 -14.10 0.98 -8.69
C LYS A 5 -12.99 0.90 -7.66
N GLN A 6 -12.41 -0.28 -7.46
CA GLN A 6 -11.27 -0.47 -6.56
C GLN A 6 -9.95 -0.38 -7.31
N ARG A 7 -8.90 0.05 -6.59
CA ARG A 7 -7.51 -0.03 -7.01
C ARG A 7 -6.67 -0.75 -5.98
N TYR A 8 -5.70 -1.48 -6.48
CA TYR A 8 -4.75 -2.26 -5.72
C TYR A 8 -3.35 -1.72 -5.99
N PHE A 9 -2.54 -1.61 -4.94
CA PHE A 9 -1.22 -1.01 -4.97
C PHE A 9 -0.23 -1.98 -4.37
N ILE A 10 0.83 -2.30 -5.11
CA ILE A 10 2.02 -2.94 -4.54
C ILE A 10 2.92 -1.83 -4.04
N VAL A 11 3.21 -1.85 -2.74
CA VAL A 11 4.07 -0.90 -2.05
C VAL A 11 5.31 -1.64 -1.60
N LYS A 12 6.47 -1.21 -2.08
CA LYS A 12 7.78 -1.67 -1.62
C LYS A 12 8.27 -0.74 -0.52
N LEU A 13 8.66 -1.30 0.61
CA LEU A 13 9.26 -0.57 1.73
C LEU A 13 10.77 -0.79 1.70
N PHE A 14 11.51 0.26 2.08
CA PHE A 14 12.98 0.21 2.19
C PHE A 14 13.45 0.17 3.65
N ASN A 15 12.54 0.33 4.60
CA ASN A 15 12.79 0.18 6.03
C ASN A 15 12.02 -1.03 6.55
N ASN A 16 12.58 -1.72 7.55
CA ASN A 16 11.87 -2.78 8.27
C ASN A 16 10.79 -2.16 9.15
N ILE A 17 9.57 -2.68 9.07
CA ILE A 17 8.43 -2.25 9.85
C ILE A 17 7.50 -3.44 10.06
N SER A 18 6.91 -3.54 11.25
CA SER A 18 5.90 -4.56 11.52
C SER A 18 4.63 -4.29 10.72
N LYS A 19 3.82 -5.32 10.51
CA LYS A 19 2.53 -5.18 9.84
C LYS A 19 1.63 -4.15 10.52
N GLU A 20 1.55 -4.21 11.85
CA GLU A 20 0.69 -3.38 12.69
C GLU A 20 1.12 -1.91 12.60
N ASP A 21 2.43 -1.67 12.71
CA ASP A 21 3.00 -0.33 12.57
C ASP A 21 2.79 0.23 11.16
N LEU A 22 2.90 -0.61 10.13
CA LEU A 22 2.68 -0.18 8.74
C LEU A 22 1.23 0.27 8.54
N ILE A 23 0.26 -0.50 9.05
CA ILE A 23 -1.16 -0.15 8.97
C ILE A 23 -1.37 1.19 9.69
N GLY A 24 -0.97 1.28 10.96
CA GLY A 24 -1.14 2.50 11.76
C GLY A 24 -0.50 3.71 11.09
N SER A 25 0.75 3.59 10.65
CA SER A 25 1.48 4.68 10.00
C SER A 25 0.79 5.16 8.71
N VAL A 26 0.30 4.24 7.88
CA VAL A 26 -0.41 4.59 6.64
C VAL A 26 -1.75 5.25 6.97
N GLU A 27 -2.52 4.71 7.91
CA GLU A 27 -3.81 5.28 8.28
C GLU A 27 -3.66 6.67 8.89
N ASP A 28 -2.72 6.84 9.82
CA ASP A 28 -2.46 8.12 10.47
C ASP A 28 -1.96 9.16 9.47
N THR A 29 -1.04 8.77 8.59
CA THR A 29 -0.58 9.65 7.51
C THR A 29 -1.74 10.06 6.59
N PHE A 30 -2.61 9.11 6.21
CA PHE A 30 -3.77 9.41 5.38
C PHE A 30 -4.74 10.36 6.09
N LYS A 31 -5.09 10.08 7.34
CA LYS A 31 -6.01 10.90 8.15
C LYS A 31 -5.44 12.30 8.36
N ASN A 32 -4.13 12.43 8.60
CA ASN A 32 -3.47 13.72 8.80
C ASN A 32 -3.44 14.57 7.53
N LEU A 33 -3.22 13.96 6.36
CA LEU A 33 -3.17 14.70 5.09
C LEU A 33 -4.56 15.04 4.54
N HIS A 34 -5.52 14.13 4.71
CA HIS A 34 -6.77 14.14 3.94
C HIS A 34 -8.04 14.18 4.79
N GLY A 35 -7.90 14.06 6.11
CA GLY A 35 -9.00 14.03 7.07
C GLY A 35 -9.68 12.66 7.21
N ILE A 36 -10.38 12.49 8.33
CA ILE A 36 -11.06 11.23 8.69
C ILE A 36 -12.20 10.86 7.73
N ILE A 37 -12.88 11.86 7.16
CA ILE A 37 -13.98 11.65 6.20
C ILE A 37 -13.45 10.99 4.92
N SER A 38 -12.38 11.55 4.35
CA SER A 38 -11.71 10.98 3.17
C SER A 38 -11.17 9.58 3.46
N PHE A 39 -10.58 9.37 4.65
CA PHE A 39 -10.13 8.05 5.07
C PHE A 39 -11.28 7.02 5.06
N SER A 40 -12.43 7.37 5.63
CA SER A 40 -13.61 6.49 5.66
C SER A 40 -14.10 6.13 4.24
N PHE A 41 -14.22 7.13 3.35
CA PHE A 41 -14.67 6.90 1.96
C PHE A 41 -13.63 6.19 1.08
N SER A 42 -12.35 6.27 1.44
CA SER A 42 -11.27 5.58 0.72
C SER A 42 -11.40 4.07 0.78
N LYS A 43 -12.07 3.51 1.81
CA LYS A 43 -12.12 2.06 2.08
C LYS A 43 -10.73 1.40 2.03
N LEU A 44 -9.72 2.13 2.51
CA LEU A 44 -8.34 1.69 2.54
C LEU A 44 -8.21 0.40 3.35
N LYS A 45 -7.50 -0.58 2.81
CA LYS A 45 -7.25 -1.85 3.50
C LYS A 45 -5.92 -2.45 3.08
N LEU A 46 -5.13 -2.90 4.04
CA LEU A 46 -4.00 -3.80 3.78
C LEU A 46 -4.54 -5.20 3.48
N ILE A 47 -4.23 -5.72 2.28
CA ILE A 47 -4.69 -7.03 1.79
C ILE A 47 -3.63 -8.11 2.02
N TYR A 48 -2.36 -7.73 1.93
CA TYR A 48 -1.24 -8.65 2.06
C TYR A 48 0.00 -7.88 2.52
N PHE A 49 0.84 -8.52 3.32
CA PHE A 49 2.14 -8.02 3.69
C PHE A 49 3.12 -9.16 3.82
N ASP A 50 4.27 -8.98 3.19
CA ASP A 50 5.42 -9.87 3.25
C ASP A 50 6.54 -9.13 3.96
N GLU A 51 6.75 -9.46 5.23
CA GLU A 51 7.82 -8.90 6.06
C GLU A 51 9.21 -9.26 5.53
N LYS A 52 9.39 -10.51 5.06
CA LYS A 52 10.68 -10.98 4.53
C LYS A 52 11.10 -10.16 3.33
N ASN A 53 10.14 -9.79 2.48
CA ASN A 53 10.41 -9.02 1.28
C ASN A 53 10.12 -7.53 1.41
N ASN A 54 9.62 -7.03 2.55
CA ASN A 54 9.19 -5.64 2.73
C ASN A 54 8.24 -5.19 1.61
N VAL A 55 7.24 -6.02 1.29
CA VAL A 55 6.24 -5.73 0.23
C VAL A 55 4.84 -5.80 0.80
N ALA A 56 4.06 -4.75 0.60
CA ALA A 56 2.67 -4.66 1.00
C ALA A 56 1.74 -4.52 -0.21
N VAL A 57 0.53 -5.04 -0.08
CA VAL A 57 -0.56 -4.80 -1.04
C VAL A 57 -1.68 -4.08 -0.33
N PHE A 58 -1.98 -2.86 -0.78
CA PHE A 58 -3.13 -2.10 -0.33
C PHE A 58 -4.24 -2.10 -1.36
N ARG A 59 -5.47 -2.00 -0.87
CA ARG A 59 -6.67 -1.75 -1.67
C ARG A 59 -7.28 -0.42 -1.24
N CYS A 60 -7.69 0.38 -2.21
CA CYS A 60 -8.37 1.66 -1.99
C CYS A 60 -9.47 1.85 -3.05
N ASN A 61 -10.47 2.67 -2.74
CA ASN A 61 -11.39 3.22 -3.73
C ASN A 61 -10.59 4.02 -4.77
N ASN A 62 -10.89 3.84 -6.06
CA ASN A 62 -10.16 4.45 -7.16
C ASN A 62 -10.16 5.98 -7.08
N GLU A 63 -11.26 6.58 -6.63
CA GLU A 63 -11.39 8.04 -6.48
C GLU A 63 -10.39 8.61 -5.47
N PHE A 64 -9.94 7.80 -4.52
CA PHE A 64 -8.97 8.19 -3.50
C PHE A 64 -7.55 7.67 -3.79
N SER A 65 -7.28 7.24 -5.03
CA SER A 65 -5.96 6.69 -5.41
C SER A 65 -4.83 7.70 -5.19
N ASP A 66 -5.05 8.98 -5.51
CA ASP A 66 -4.02 10.01 -5.35
C ASP A 66 -3.82 10.42 -3.90
N HIS A 67 -4.88 10.34 -3.08
CA HIS A 67 -4.79 10.51 -1.64
C HIS A 67 -3.93 9.39 -1.02
N PHE A 68 -4.13 8.15 -1.48
CA PHE A 68 -3.29 7.03 -1.08
C PHE A 68 -1.83 7.21 -1.55
N ARG A 69 -1.59 7.60 -2.80
CA ARG A 69 -0.24 7.84 -3.34
C ARG A 69 0.53 8.87 -2.53
N THR A 70 -0.10 10.01 -2.25
CA THR A 70 0.50 11.07 -1.42
C THR A 70 0.75 10.59 0.00
N SER A 71 -0.17 9.80 0.59
CA SER A 71 0.04 9.22 1.92
C SER A 71 1.24 8.26 1.97
N ILE A 72 1.47 7.47 0.93
CA ILE A 72 2.66 6.60 0.85
C ILE A 72 3.95 7.42 0.68
N LEU A 73 3.90 8.51 -0.09
CA LEU A 73 5.05 9.39 -0.28
C LEU A 73 5.49 10.07 1.02
N PHE A 74 4.53 10.43 1.87
CA PHE A 74 4.76 11.09 3.16
C PHE A 74 4.67 10.13 4.35
N LEU A 75 4.90 8.84 4.14
CA LEU A 75 4.76 7.83 5.19
C LEU A 75 5.78 8.06 6.31
N ARG A 76 5.31 8.10 7.56
CA ARG A 76 6.14 8.36 8.74
C ARG A 76 5.69 7.51 9.92
N LYS A 77 6.63 7.15 10.80
CA LYS A 77 6.38 6.58 12.13
C LYS A 77 7.18 7.38 13.15
N ALA A 78 6.51 7.94 14.16
CA ALA A 78 7.16 8.67 15.26
C ALA A 78 8.26 9.66 14.79
N ASN A 79 7.93 10.52 13.82
CA ASN A 79 8.84 11.50 13.18
C ASN A 79 9.97 10.93 12.33
N VAL A 80 10.05 9.61 12.13
CA VAL A 80 10.96 8.96 11.18
C VAL A 80 10.26 8.74 9.86
N ILE A 81 10.88 9.16 8.75
CA ILE A 81 10.38 8.92 7.39
C ILE A 81 10.53 7.43 7.07
N ILE A 82 9.44 6.79 6.68
CA ILE A 82 9.45 5.44 6.14
C ILE A 82 9.54 5.56 4.62
N GLN A 83 10.67 5.16 4.06
CA GLN A 83 10.85 5.18 2.63
C GLN A 83 10.02 4.07 1.98
N ALA A 84 9.11 4.47 1.11
CA ALA A 84 8.20 3.58 0.41
C ALA A 84 8.05 3.99 -1.05
N LYS A 85 7.85 3.00 -1.93
CA LYS A 85 7.60 3.21 -3.36
C LYS A 85 6.42 2.37 -3.81
N ILE A 86 5.52 2.96 -4.58
CA ILE A 86 4.48 2.21 -5.27
C ILE A 86 5.08 1.62 -6.55
N GLU A 87 5.21 0.30 -6.61
CA GLU A 87 5.77 -0.40 -7.77
C GLU A 87 4.74 -0.67 -8.86
N LEU A 88 3.48 -0.88 -8.45
CA LEU A 88 2.40 -1.22 -9.38
C LEU A 88 1.06 -0.73 -8.83
N THR A 89 0.25 -0.16 -9.71
CA THR A 89 -1.19 0.02 -9.49
C THR A 89 -1.99 -0.86 -10.46
N SER A 90 -3.07 -1.48 -9.99
CA SER A 90 -3.99 -2.24 -10.84
C SER A 90 -5.44 -2.13 -10.40
N GLY A 91 -6.37 -2.35 -11.33
CA GLY A 91 -7.78 -2.57 -11.01
C GLY A 91 -8.12 -3.99 -10.59
N THR A 92 -7.22 -4.97 -10.80
CA THR A 92 -7.52 -6.38 -10.52
C THR A 92 -6.45 -7.03 -9.66
N LEU A 93 -6.89 -7.86 -8.70
CA LEU A 93 -5.99 -8.69 -7.91
C LEU A 93 -5.20 -9.69 -8.75
N LYS A 94 -5.75 -10.14 -9.89
CA LYS A 94 -5.06 -11.07 -10.81
C LYS A 94 -3.71 -10.50 -11.29
N LYS A 95 -3.67 -9.22 -11.67
CA LYS A 95 -2.42 -8.57 -12.12
C LYS A 95 -1.43 -8.38 -10.96
N ILE A 96 -1.93 -8.09 -9.76
CA ILE A 96 -1.12 -7.97 -8.53
C ILE A 96 -0.47 -9.31 -8.19
N LYS A 97 -1.26 -10.38 -8.08
CA LYS A 97 -0.78 -11.74 -7.81
C LYS A 97 0.29 -12.18 -8.81
N ARG A 98 0.05 -11.94 -10.10
CA ARG A 98 1.04 -12.26 -11.15
C ARG A 98 2.37 -11.54 -10.90
N LYS A 99 2.34 -10.25 -10.52
CA LYS A 99 3.54 -9.47 -10.24
C LYS A 99 4.25 -9.97 -8.98
N LEU A 100 3.52 -10.27 -7.90
CA LEU A 100 4.09 -10.84 -6.67
C LEU A 100 4.82 -12.16 -6.96
N ASN A 101 4.17 -13.09 -7.66
CA ASN A 101 4.79 -14.37 -8.03
C ASN A 101 6.06 -14.18 -8.89
N MET A 102 6.12 -13.16 -9.74
CA MET A 102 7.33 -12.85 -10.51
C MET A 102 8.45 -12.31 -9.60
N ILE A 103 8.11 -11.47 -8.61
CA ILE A 103 9.09 -10.96 -7.63
C ILE A 103 9.66 -12.11 -6.80
N GLU A 104 8.82 -13.03 -6.33
CA GLU A 104 9.25 -14.22 -5.58
C GLU A 104 10.18 -15.10 -6.43
N LYS A 105 9.81 -15.40 -7.69
CA LYS A 105 10.61 -16.24 -8.60
C LYS A 105 11.98 -15.64 -8.92
N VAL A 106 12.06 -14.34 -9.19
CA VAL A 106 13.34 -13.67 -9.46
C VAL A 106 14.29 -13.75 -8.26
N LYS A 107 13.75 -13.71 -7.05
CA LYS A 107 14.57 -13.84 -5.83
C LYS A 107 15.00 -15.28 -5.54
N SER A 108 14.17 -16.28 -5.84
CA SER A 108 14.53 -17.69 -5.65
C SER A 108 15.55 -18.22 -6.66
N GLY A 109 15.71 -17.55 -7.81
CA GLY A 109 16.68 -17.93 -8.86
C GLY A 109 18.06 -17.27 -8.74
N ASN A 110 18.26 -16.39 -7.75
CA ASN A 110 19.53 -15.69 -7.49
C ASN A 110 20.25 -16.21 -6.23
N ASN A 111 19.88 -17.40 -5.73
CA ASN A 111 20.56 -18.10 -4.64
C ASN A 111 21.37 -19.27 -5.19
#